data_AF-A0A520VRS3-F1
#
_entry.id   AF-A0A520VRS3-F1
#
_cell.length_a   1.000
_cell.length_b   1.000
_cell.length_c   1.000
_cell.angle_alpha   90.00
_cell.angle_beta   90.00
_cell.angle_gamma   90.00
#
_symmetry.space_group_name_H-M   'P 1'
#
loop_
_entity.id
_entity.type
_entity.pdbx_description
1 polymer ?
#
loop_
_entity_poly.entity_id
_entity_poly.type
_entity_poly.pdbx_seq_one_letter_code
_entity_poly.pdbx_strand_id
1 'polypeptide(L)'
;MKKTFISCLLLIIILTIALGLILKIFLPDILKNQFITNGKLLSGTDVYISSVDIRLDGSLNIKDIRIKNPSDFSKNNFLELENLFIKIRPETLFKEVIYVENVNLKNANILVELNDKAQINITELSKQINTPKEKPPEKTNNSKFEKKFIIENLSIISPTLLLSSKELNIRKNYELPDIQIVDVGVKENGVRPEEIVTGFLARISGESENYTLGLTKNLNDYFSKKKQKLIDDIRKEEKKLKGIANDVKIRLKRFGIE
;
A
#
# COMPACT_ATOMS: atom_id res chain seq x y z
N MET A 1 -27.51 -43.31 -35.69
CA MET A 1 -26.33 -42.41 -35.79
C MET A 1 -26.69 -40.93 -35.82
N LYS A 2 -27.59 -40.44 -36.70
CA LYS A 2 -27.96 -39.01 -36.73
C LYS A 2 -28.64 -38.49 -35.44
N LYS A 3 -29.56 -39.25 -34.84
CA LYS A 3 -30.27 -38.86 -33.60
C LYS A 3 -29.36 -38.84 -32.36
N THR A 4 -28.42 -39.77 -32.25
CA THR A 4 -27.43 -39.83 -31.16
C THR A 4 -26.37 -38.73 -31.30
N PHE A 5 -25.98 -38.38 -32.52
CA PHE A 5 -25.11 -37.24 -32.81
C PHE A 5 -25.77 -35.90 -32.45
N ILE A 6 -27.04 -35.71 -32.83
CA ILE A 6 -27.82 -34.51 -32.47
C ILE A 6 -27.96 -34.39 -30.94
N SER A 7 -28.22 -35.49 -30.24
CA SER A 7 -28.31 -35.51 -28.79
C SER A 7 -26.98 -35.19 -28.09
N CYS A 8 -25.85 -35.69 -28.59
CA CYS A 8 -24.52 -35.29 -28.09
C CYS A 8 -24.22 -33.81 -28.34
N LEU A 9 -24.55 -33.28 -29.53
CA LEU A 9 -24.33 -31.87 -29.86
C LEU A 9 -25.18 -30.96 -28.95
N LEU A 10 -26.45 -31.30 -28.73
CA LEU A 10 -27.33 -30.59 -27.78
C LEU A 10 -26.79 -30.63 -26.35
N LEU A 11 -26.29 -31.78 -25.91
CA LEU A 11 -25.68 -31.91 -24.58
C LEU A 11 -24.44 -31.01 -24.44
N ILE A 12 -23.57 -30.96 -25.45
CA ILE A 12 -22.39 -30.09 -25.45
C ILE A 12 -22.79 -28.61 -25.39
N ILE A 13 -23.84 -28.21 -26.12
CA ILE A 13 -24.37 -26.84 -26.09
C ILE A 13 -24.92 -26.51 -24.70
N ILE A 14 -25.68 -27.42 -24.08
CA ILE A 14 -26.21 -27.23 -22.73
C ILE A 14 -25.07 -27.12 -21.71
N LEU A 15 -24.04 -27.97 -21.80
CA LEU A 15 -22.88 -27.94 -20.91
C LEU A 15 -22.07 -26.65 -21.07
N THR A 16 -21.88 -26.16 -22.29
CA THR A 16 -21.15 -24.90 -22.54
C THR A 16 -21.93 -23.69 -22.02
N ILE A 17 -23.26 -23.66 -22.19
CA ILE A 17 -24.11 -22.62 -21.61
C ILE A 17 -24.06 -22.68 -20.08
N ALA A 18 -24.21 -23.87 -19.49
CA ALA A 18 -24.16 -24.06 -18.04
C ALA A 18 -22.80 -23.63 -17.47
N LEU A 19 -21.69 -24.00 -18.12
CA LEU A 19 -20.35 -23.57 -17.72
C LEU A 19 -20.19 -22.05 -17.82
N GLY A 20 -20.68 -21.43 -18.89
CA GLY A 20 -20.66 -19.97 -19.04
C GLY A 20 -21.42 -19.24 -17.93
N LEU A 21 -22.58 -19.78 -17.51
CA LEU A 21 -23.36 -19.25 -16.40
C LEU A 21 -22.63 -19.40 -15.06
N ILE A 22 -22.04 -20.57 -14.79
CA ILE A 22 -21.24 -20.82 -13.59
C ILE A 22 -20.07 -19.85 -13.52
N LEU A 23 -19.28 -19.74 -14.59
CA LEU A 23 -18.14 -18.82 -14.63
C LEU A 23 -18.56 -17.38 -14.39
N LYS A 24 -19.66 -16.93 -15.01
CA LYS A 24 -20.19 -15.57 -14.83
C LYS A 24 -20.57 -15.27 -13.37
N ILE A 25 -21.09 -16.26 -12.64
CA ILE A 25 -21.57 -16.08 -11.26
C ILE A 25 -20.41 -16.15 -10.26
N PHE A 26 -19.50 -17.12 -10.40
CA PHE A 26 -18.49 -17.41 -9.37
C PHE A 26 -17.13 -16.73 -9.60
N LEU A 27 -16.77 -16.42 -10.86
CA LEU A 27 -15.46 -15.82 -11.16
C LEU A 27 -15.23 -14.45 -10.50
N PRO A 28 -16.22 -13.53 -10.42
CA PRO A 28 -16.12 -12.29 -9.66
C PRO A 28 -15.60 -12.46 -8.23
N ASP A 29 -16.22 -13.36 -7.46
CA ASP A 29 -15.88 -13.59 -6.05
C ASP A 29 -14.51 -14.25 -5.89
N ILE A 30 -14.17 -15.19 -6.78
CA ILE A 30 -12.84 -15.80 -6.83
C ILE A 30 -11.76 -14.73 -7.05
N LEU A 31 -11.95 -13.85 -8.04
CA LEU A 31 -11.01 -12.77 -8.34
C LEU A 31 -10.92 -11.77 -7.20
N LYS A 32 -12.04 -11.38 -6.59
CA LYS A 32 -12.08 -10.53 -5.41
C LYS A 32 -11.21 -11.09 -4.28
N ASN A 33 -11.41 -12.36 -3.93
CA ASN A 33 -10.65 -13.01 -2.86
C ASN A 33 -9.17 -13.12 -3.21
N GLN A 34 -8.84 -13.37 -4.48
CA GLN A 34 -7.46 -13.40 -4.95
C GLN A 34 -6.80 -12.02 -4.84
N PHE A 35 -7.47 -10.95 -5.24
CA PHE A 35 -6.96 -9.58 -5.10
C PHE A 35 -6.78 -9.18 -3.64
N ILE A 36 -7.70 -9.52 -2.74
CA ILE A 36 -7.56 -9.28 -1.30
C ILE A 36 -6.35 -10.04 -0.75
N THR A 37 -6.21 -11.32 -1.08
CA THR A 37 -5.14 -12.18 -0.58
C THR A 37 -3.78 -11.71 -1.07
N ASN A 38 -3.65 -11.46 -2.38
CA ASN A 38 -2.43 -10.97 -3.00
C ASN A 38 -2.09 -9.55 -2.55
N GLY A 39 -3.10 -8.68 -2.42
CA GLY A 39 -2.94 -7.32 -1.91
C GLY A 39 -2.39 -7.33 -0.49
N LYS A 40 -2.99 -8.12 0.41
CA LYS A 40 -2.51 -8.28 1.80
C LYS A 40 -1.11 -8.88 1.86
N LEU A 41 -0.86 -9.89 1.03
CA LEU A 41 0.45 -10.50 0.92
C LEU A 41 1.49 -9.51 0.40
N LEU A 42 1.15 -8.60 -0.50
CA LEU A 42 2.06 -7.62 -1.07
C LEU A 42 2.31 -6.46 -0.09
N SER A 43 1.24 -5.80 0.35
CA SER A 43 1.29 -4.62 1.21
C SER A 43 1.67 -4.93 2.66
N GLY A 44 1.48 -6.18 3.12
CA GLY A 44 1.69 -6.55 4.53
C GLY A 44 0.60 -6.05 5.48
N THR A 45 -0.49 -5.48 4.95
CA THR A 45 -1.60 -4.91 5.72
C THR A 45 -2.94 -5.35 5.13
N ASP A 46 -4.02 -5.20 5.89
CA ASP A 46 -5.33 -5.68 5.47
C ASP A 46 -5.86 -4.90 4.26
N VAL A 47 -6.46 -5.64 3.34
CA VAL A 47 -7.08 -5.12 2.11
C VAL A 47 -8.55 -5.52 2.10
N TYR A 48 -9.40 -4.56 1.76
CA TYR A 48 -10.81 -4.75 1.53
C TYR A 48 -11.15 -4.36 0.09
N ILE A 49 -12.08 -5.10 -0.51
CA ILE A 49 -12.66 -4.83 -1.83
C ILE A 49 -14.15 -5.12 -1.73
N SER A 50 -14.99 -4.19 -2.20
CA SER A 50 -16.44 -4.41 -2.18
C SER A 50 -16.86 -5.42 -3.25
N SER A 51 -16.55 -5.15 -4.51
CA SER A 51 -16.89 -6.04 -5.63
C SER A 51 -15.86 -5.99 -6.76
N VAL A 52 -15.89 -7.04 -7.59
CA VAL A 52 -15.14 -7.14 -8.83
C VAL A 52 -16.12 -7.51 -9.92
N ASP A 53 -16.19 -6.70 -10.98
CA ASP A 53 -16.93 -7.03 -12.19
C ASP A 53 -15.94 -7.34 -13.31
N ILE A 54 -16.13 -8.44 -14.03
CA ILE A 54 -15.29 -8.83 -15.16
C ILE A 54 -16.14 -8.98 -16.42
N ARG A 55 -15.58 -8.56 -17.56
CA ARG A 55 -16.18 -8.71 -18.88
C ARG A 55 -15.28 -9.59 -19.77
N LEU A 56 -15.92 -10.24 -20.74
CA LEU A 56 -15.23 -11.15 -21.67
C LEU A 56 -14.18 -10.45 -22.55
N ASP A 57 -14.29 -9.13 -22.71
CA ASP A 57 -13.33 -8.32 -23.43
C ASP A 57 -12.05 -8.03 -22.63
N GLY A 58 -11.88 -8.62 -21.45
CA GLY A 58 -10.70 -8.41 -20.59
C GLY A 58 -10.79 -7.18 -19.70
N SER A 59 -11.94 -6.51 -19.64
CA SER A 59 -12.16 -5.44 -18.67
C SER A 59 -12.48 -5.97 -17.28
N LEU A 60 -11.84 -5.39 -16.28
CA LEU A 60 -12.14 -5.56 -14.87
C LEU A 60 -12.51 -4.21 -14.24
N ASN A 61 -13.52 -4.21 -13.38
CA ASN A 61 -13.91 -3.06 -12.61
C ASN A 61 -14.00 -3.45 -11.14
N ILE A 62 -13.14 -2.87 -10.30
CA ILE A 62 -12.99 -3.20 -8.89
C ILE A 62 -13.47 -2.01 -8.07
N LYS A 63 -14.46 -2.21 -7.21
CA LYS A 63 -15.11 -1.13 -6.46
C LYS A 63 -14.70 -1.11 -4.99
N ASP A 64 -14.56 0.09 -4.45
CA ASP A 64 -14.30 0.38 -3.03
C ASP A 64 -13.16 -0.47 -2.48
N ILE A 65 -11.95 -0.14 -2.94
CA ILE A 65 -10.72 -0.75 -2.45
C ILE A 65 -10.24 0.06 -1.26
N ARG A 66 -9.98 -0.62 -0.13
CA ARG A 66 -9.41 0.01 1.06
C ARG A 66 -8.20 -0.76 1.51
N ILE A 67 -7.07 -0.08 1.63
CA ILE A 67 -5.82 -0.64 2.14
C ILE A 67 -5.57 -0.02 3.50
N LYS A 68 -5.43 -0.84 4.53
CA LYS A 68 -5.15 -0.38 5.90
C LYS A 68 -3.75 0.24 6.00
N ASN A 69 -3.55 1.05 7.02
CA ASN A 69 -2.20 1.52 7.35
C ASN A 69 -1.34 0.37 7.89
N PRO A 70 0.00 0.45 7.84
CA PRO A 70 0.87 -0.45 8.61
C PRO A 70 0.63 -0.32 10.11
N SER A 71 1.02 -1.35 10.88
CA SER A 71 0.69 -1.48 12.31
C SER A 71 1.21 -0.36 13.23
N ASP A 72 2.28 0.34 12.82
CA ASP A 72 2.88 1.45 13.57
C ASP A 72 2.19 2.81 13.33
N PHE A 73 1.03 2.83 12.66
CA PHE A 73 0.28 4.03 12.29
C PHE A 73 -1.18 3.95 12.75
N SER A 74 -1.96 5.01 12.50
CA SER A 74 -3.39 5.03 12.85
C SER A 74 -4.18 3.90 12.18
N LYS A 75 -5.29 3.49 12.81
CA LYS A 75 -6.23 2.45 12.30
C LYS A 75 -7.02 2.88 11.05
N ASN A 76 -6.77 4.09 10.54
CA ASN A 76 -7.36 4.59 9.31
C ASN A 76 -6.84 3.80 8.10
N ASN A 77 -7.46 4.00 6.95
CA ASN A 77 -6.97 3.42 5.70
C ASN A 77 -5.83 4.30 5.16
N PHE A 78 -4.77 3.66 4.67
CA PHE A 78 -3.73 4.33 3.90
C PHE A 78 -4.28 4.81 2.55
N LEU A 79 -5.05 3.95 1.89
CA LEU A 79 -5.66 4.23 0.61
C LEU A 79 -7.13 3.83 0.66
N GLU A 80 -8.00 4.72 0.21
CA GLU A 80 -9.38 4.42 -0.16
C GLU A 80 -9.56 4.79 -1.62
N LEU A 81 -10.06 3.87 -2.42
CA LEU A 81 -10.21 4.05 -3.85
C LEU A 81 -11.62 3.63 -4.28
N GLU A 82 -12.38 4.58 -4.82
CA GLU A 82 -13.77 4.33 -5.23
C GLU A 82 -13.84 3.28 -6.34
N ASN A 83 -13.01 3.42 -7.36
CA ASN A 83 -13.03 2.53 -8.50
C ASN A 83 -11.64 2.35 -9.13
N LEU A 84 -11.30 1.09 -9.42
CA LEU A 84 -10.16 0.69 -10.22
C LEU A 84 -10.67 -0.02 -11.48
N PHE A 85 -10.45 0.60 -12.63
CA PHE A 85 -10.72 -0.01 -13.93
C PHE A 85 -9.42 -0.54 -14.53
N ILE A 86 -9.45 -1.75 -15.06
CA ILE A 86 -8.31 -2.39 -15.74
C ILE A 86 -8.80 -2.96 -17.07
N LYS A 87 -8.08 -2.72 -18.15
CA LYS A 87 -8.31 -3.33 -19.46
C LYS A 87 -7.11 -4.19 -19.83
N ILE A 88 -7.27 -5.50 -19.77
CA ILE A 88 -6.24 -6.47 -20.13
C ILE A 88 -6.50 -6.98 -21.54
N ARG A 89 -5.44 -7.27 -22.30
CA ARG A 89 -5.52 -8.03 -23.56
C ARG A 89 -5.68 -9.53 -23.27
N PRO A 90 -6.88 -10.13 -23.44
CA PRO A 90 -7.15 -11.50 -22.97
C PRO A 90 -6.19 -12.55 -23.53
N GLU A 91 -5.75 -12.40 -24.78
CA GLU A 91 -4.82 -13.28 -25.48
C GLU A 91 -3.41 -13.30 -24.86
N THR A 92 -3.10 -12.37 -23.94
CA THR A 92 -1.81 -12.29 -23.26
C THR A 92 -1.80 -12.96 -21.88
N LEU A 93 -2.97 -13.33 -21.34
CA LEU A 93 -3.09 -13.93 -20.00
C LEU A 93 -2.27 -15.23 -19.85
N PHE A 94 -2.14 -16.00 -20.94
CA PHE A 94 -1.37 -17.24 -20.96
C PHE A 94 0.12 -17.05 -21.28
N LYS A 95 0.54 -15.84 -21.68
CA LYS A 95 1.94 -15.52 -22.01
C LYS A 95 2.75 -15.19 -20.76
N GLU A 96 4.07 -15.11 -20.89
CA GLU A 96 4.96 -14.68 -19.79
C GLU A 96 4.66 -13.24 -19.35
N VAL A 97 4.39 -12.38 -20.33
CA VAL A 97 4.06 -10.95 -20.14
C VAL A 97 2.58 -10.71 -20.45
N ILE A 98 1.87 -10.15 -19.48
CA ILE A 98 0.48 -9.73 -19.60
C ILE A 98 0.46 -8.27 -20.05
N TYR A 99 -0.28 -7.98 -21.12
CA TYR A 99 -0.44 -6.62 -21.62
C TYR A 99 -1.72 -6.00 -21.09
N VAL A 100 -1.57 -4.82 -20.51
CA VAL A 100 -2.65 -4.02 -19.92
C VAL A 100 -2.73 -2.71 -20.69
N GLU A 101 -3.85 -2.47 -21.36
CA GLU A 101 -4.05 -1.27 -22.17
C GLU A 101 -4.31 -0.05 -21.30
N ASN A 102 -5.12 -0.24 -20.25
CA ASN A 102 -5.53 0.84 -19.37
C ASN A 102 -5.63 0.38 -17.91
N VAL A 103 -5.14 1.21 -17.00
CA VAL A 103 -5.35 1.12 -15.56
C VAL A 103 -5.81 2.51 -15.09
N ASN A 104 -7.04 2.63 -14.61
CA ASN A 104 -7.58 3.92 -14.15
C ASN A 104 -8.03 3.80 -12.69
N LEU A 105 -7.38 4.55 -11.82
CA LEU A 105 -7.73 4.71 -10.42
C LEU A 105 -8.56 5.99 -10.31
N LYS A 106 -9.83 5.89 -9.90
CA LYS A 106 -10.72 7.05 -9.75
C LYS A 106 -10.98 7.35 -8.28
N ASN A 107 -10.85 8.62 -7.91
CA ASN A 107 -11.14 9.15 -6.58
C ASN A 107 -10.33 8.42 -5.50
N ALA A 108 -9.00 8.49 -5.63
CA ALA A 108 -8.07 7.90 -4.67
C ALA A 108 -7.86 8.86 -3.49
N ASN A 109 -8.31 8.50 -2.29
CA ASN A 109 -8.04 9.22 -1.05
C ASN A 109 -6.83 8.60 -0.36
N ILE A 110 -5.73 9.34 -0.30
CA ILE A 110 -4.43 8.85 0.18
C ILE A 110 -4.12 9.52 1.51
N LEU A 111 -3.90 8.73 2.55
CA LEU A 111 -3.43 9.21 3.85
C LEU A 111 -1.90 9.16 3.90
N VAL A 112 -1.26 10.31 3.98
CA VAL A 112 0.15 10.43 4.35
C VAL A 112 0.23 10.81 5.82
N GLU A 113 0.69 9.86 6.63
CA GLU A 113 0.72 9.97 8.08
C GLU A 113 2.15 9.93 8.59
N LEU A 114 2.47 10.88 9.47
CA LEU A 114 3.64 10.83 10.32
C LEU A 114 3.25 10.33 11.71
N ASN A 115 3.87 9.24 12.16
CA ASN A 115 3.67 8.70 13.50
C ASN A 115 4.58 9.35 14.56
N ASP A 116 4.41 8.90 15.80
CA ASP A 116 5.16 9.36 16.99
C ASP A 116 6.67 9.04 16.93
N LYS A 117 7.05 8.04 16.12
CA LYS A 117 8.42 7.62 15.84
C LYS A 117 9.10 8.39 14.69
N ALA A 118 8.47 9.46 14.18
CA ALA A 118 8.98 10.23 13.04
C ALA A 118 8.99 9.46 11.70
N GLN A 119 8.23 8.36 11.60
CA GLN A 119 8.15 7.55 10.39
C GLN A 119 6.94 7.99 9.56
N ILE A 120 7.05 7.85 8.24
CA ILE A 120 5.98 8.16 7.30
C ILE A 120 5.45 6.84 6.72
N ASN A 121 4.13 6.67 6.72
CA ASN A 121 3.49 5.41 6.33
C ASN A 121 3.78 5.00 4.88
N ILE A 122 3.81 5.94 3.93
CA ILE A 122 4.11 5.62 2.52
C ILE A 122 5.52 5.05 2.34
N THR A 123 6.48 5.53 3.14
CA THR A 123 7.85 5.00 3.17
C THR A 123 7.88 3.61 3.78
N GLU A 124 7.12 3.38 4.85
CA GLU A 124 7.03 2.07 5.49
C GLU A 124 6.38 1.03 4.57
N LEU A 125 5.29 1.38 3.89
CA LEU A 125 4.66 0.50 2.89
C LEU A 125 5.62 0.15 1.75
N SER A 126 6.35 1.13 1.22
CA SER A 126 7.35 0.89 0.19
C SER A 126 8.45 -0.07 0.67
N LYS A 127 8.92 0.06 1.92
CA LYS A 127 9.87 -0.89 2.52
C LYS A 127 9.28 -2.29 2.64
N GLN A 128 8.05 -2.42 3.12
CA GLN A 128 7.39 -3.73 3.30
C GLN A 128 7.17 -4.48 1.99
N ILE A 129 6.92 -3.75 0.90
CA ILE A 129 6.77 -4.32 -0.45
C ILE A 129 8.12 -4.78 -0.99
N ASN A 130 9.17 -3.97 -0.78
CA ASN A 130 10.52 -4.26 -1.32
C ASN A 130 11.32 -5.25 -0.46
N THR A 131 10.90 -5.53 0.78
CA THR A 131 11.59 -6.49 1.64
C THR A 131 11.27 -7.92 1.19
N PRO A 132 12.29 -8.76 0.90
CA PRO A 132 12.05 -10.17 0.61
C PRO A 132 11.33 -10.82 1.79
N LYS A 133 10.08 -11.23 1.60
CA LYS A 133 9.32 -11.92 2.65
C LYS A 133 9.93 -13.31 2.83
N GLU A 134 10.39 -13.64 4.04
CA GLU A 134 10.83 -14.99 4.36
C GLU A 134 9.74 -15.99 3.96
N LYS A 135 10.16 -17.07 3.30
CA LYS A 135 9.27 -18.11 2.80
C LYS A 135 8.36 -18.61 3.94
N PRO A 136 7.04 -18.75 3.71
CA PRO A 136 6.23 -19.63 4.55
C PRO A 136 6.85 -21.04 4.53
N PRO A 137 6.75 -21.81 5.62
CA PRO A 137 7.25 -23.18 5.63
C PRO A 137 6.60 -23.99 4.50
N GLU A 138 7.42 -24.81 3.85
CA GLU A 138 7.16 -25.50 2.59
C GLU A 138 5.81 -26.24 2.52
N LYS A 139 5.05 -25.94 1.46
CA LYS A 139 4.64 -26.88 0.41
C LYS A 139 3.70 -26.15 -0.57
N THR A 140 4.27 -25.55 -1.60
CA THR A 140 3.81 -25.50 -3.00
C THR A 140 4.82 -24.60 -3.73
N ASN A 141 5.55 -25.17 -4.69
CA ASN A 141 6.35 -24.40 -5.65
C ASN A 141 5.43 -23.41 -6.38
N ASN A 142 5.63 -22.12 -6.18
CA ASN A 142 5.52 -21.08 -7.19
C ASN A 142 6.05 -19.79 -6.56
N SER A 143 6.90 -19.09 -7.30
CA SER A 143 7.19 -17.70 -7.00
C SER A 143 5.85 -16.93 -7.03
N LYS A 144 5.55 -16.16 -5.98
CA LYS A 144 4.18 -15.72 -5.68
C LYS A 144 3.56 -14.76 -6.70
N PHE A 145 4.38 -14.18 -7.58
CA PHE A 145 3.97 -13.38 -8.75
C PHE A 145 4.95 -13.61 -9.92
N GLU A 146 4.79 -14.72 -10.65
CA GLU A 146 5.68 -15.08 -11.77
C GLU A 146 5.45 -14.28 -13.05
N LYS A 147 4.27 -13.68 -13.22
CA LYS A 147 3.92 -12.93 -14.43
C LYS A 147 4.48 -11.51 -14.38
N LYS A 148 4.94 -11.06 -15.54
CA LYS A 148 5.31 -9.66 -15.77
C LYS A 148 4.18 -8.93 -16.47
N PHE A 149 4.16 -7.61 -16.33
CA PHE A 149 3.13 -6.75 -16.90
C PHE A 149 3.76 -5.61 -17.68
N ILE A 150 3.14 -5.29 -18.81
CA ILE A 150 3.34 -4.03 -19.54
C ILE A 150 2.02 -3.27 -19.47
N ILE A 151 2.06 -2.02 -19.01
CA ILE A 151 0.88 -1.15 -18.92
C ILE A 151 1.06 0.03 -19.86
N GLU A 152 0.18 0.16 -20.86
CA GLU A 152 0.25 1.24 -21.85
C GLU A 152 -0.16 2.58 -21.22
N ASN A 153 -1.28 2.60 -20.50
CA ASN A 153 -1.78 3.80 -19.84
C ASN A 153 -2.17 3.51 -18.39
N LEU A 154 -1.57 4.22 -17.45
CA LEU A 154 -1.97 4.25 -16.04
C LEU A 154 -2.37 5.67 -15.68
N SER A 155 -3.57 5.85 -15.14
CA SER A 155 -4.02 7.15 -14.64
C SER A 155 -4.59 7.08 -13.23
N ILE A 156 -4.45 8.19 -12.51
CA ILE A 156 -5.06 8.45 -11.21
C ILE A 156 -5.86 9.74 -11.36
N ILE A 157 -7.17 9.62 -11.27
CA ILE A 157 -8.13 10.69 -11.57
C ILE A 157 -8.72 11.21 -10.27
N SER A 158 -8.66 12.52 -10.10
CA SER A 158 -9.10 13.24 -8.91
C SER A 158 -8.58 12.64 -7.59
N PRO A 159 -7.25 12.43 -7.43
CA PRO A 159 -6.70 11.99 -6.16
C PRO A 159 -6.81 13.10 -5.09
N THR A 160 -7.03 12.70 -3.85
CA THR A 160 -6.91 13.58 -2.68
C THR A 160 -5.83 13.07 -1.74
N LEU A 161 -5.16 14.00 -1.08
CA LEU A 161 -4.10 13.75 -0.12
C LEU A 161 -4.51 14.28 1.24
N LEU A 162 -4.76 13.36 2.18
CA LEU A 162 -4.92 13.68 3.58
C LEU A 162 -3.56 13.58 4.27
N LEU A 163 -3.06 14.72 4.72
CA LEU A 163 -1.86 14.85 5.50
C LEU A 163 -2.18 14.87 6.99
N SER A 164 -1.55 13.99 7.77
CA SER A 164 -1.85 13.83 9.20
C SER A 164 -0.61 13.64 10.07
N SER A 165 -0.58 14.33 11.21
CA SER A 165 0.36 14.07 12.31
C SER A 165 -0.29 14.46 13.63
N LYS A 166 -0.39 13.52 14.56
CA LYS A 166 -0.94 13.79 15.89
C LYS A 166 0.02 14.65 16.72
N GLU A 167 1.30 14.36 16.65
CA GLU A 167 2.39 15.01 17.39
C GLU A 167 2.56 16.47 16.99
N LEU A 168 2.36 16.77 15.71
CA LEU A 168 2.40 18.15 15.20
C LEU A 168 1.03 18.83 15.20
N ASN A 169 -0.04 18.13 15.59
CA ASN A 169 -1.42 18.59 15.48
C ASN A 169 -1.78 19.08 14.07
N ILE A 170 -1.34 18.33 13.05
CA ILE A 170 -1.57 18.64 11.64
C ILE A 170 -2.63 17.68 11.10
N ARG A 171 -3.66 18.26 10.48
CA ARG A 171 -4.62 17.54 9.64
C ARG A 171 -5.03 18.45 8.49
N LYS A 172 -4.58 18.16 7.27
CA LYS A 172 -4.84 18.97 6.09
C LYS A 172 -5.22 18.09 4.91
N ASN A 173 -6.20 18.52 4.13
CA ASN A 173 -6.62 17.84 2.92
C ASN A 173 -6.18 18.66 1.70
N TYR A 174 -5.70 17.99 0.66
CA TYR A 174 -5.28 18.59 -0.59
C TYR A 174 -5.91 17.85 -1.76
N GLU A 175 -6.37 18.60 -2.75
CA GLU A 175 -6.69 18.04 -4.06
C GLU A 175 -5.40 17.97 -4.86
N LEU A 176 -5.13 16.80 -5.43
CA LEU A 176 -3.96 16.57 -6.26
C LEU A 176 -4.38 16.64 -7.74
N PRO A 177 -3.47 17.08 -8.64
CA PRO A 177 -3.73 16.99 -10.07
C PRO A 177 -3.87 15.53 -10.50
N ASP A 178 -4.55 15.32 -11.62
CA ASP A 178 -4.59 14.01 -12.27
C ASP A 178 -3.16 13.57 -12.64
N ILE A 179 -2.88 12.30 -12.40
CA ILE A 179 -1.56 11.70 -12.67
C ILE A 179 -1.70 10.74 -13.82
N GLN A 180 -0.82 10.85 -14.83
CA GLN A 180 -0.73 9.91 -15.93
C GLN A 180 0.69 9.36 -16.03
N ILE A 181 0.78 8.05 -16.29
CA ILE A 181 2.02 7.32 -16.52
C ILE A 181 1.78 6.44 -17.75
N VAL A 182 2.64 6.58 -18.74
CA VAL A 182 2.58 5.79 -19.97
C VAL A 182 3.73 4.81 -20.04
N ASP A 183 3.53 3.71 -20.78
CA ASP A 183 4.56 2.74 -21.12
C ASP A 183 5.29 2.11 -19.91
N VAL A 184 4.54 1.75 -18.88
CA VAL A 184 5.10 1.08 -17.69
C VAL A 184 5.60 -0.31 -18.07
N GLY A 185 6.88 -0.57 -17.81
CA GLY A 185 7.52 -1.87 -18.04
C GLY A 185 7.90 -2.14 -19.49
N VAL A 186 7.70 -1.21 -20.42
CA VAL A 186 8.04 -1.41 -21.84
C VAL A 186 9.54 -1.61 -22.04
N LYS A 187 10.37 -0.81 -21.35
CA LYS A 187 11.84 -0.86 -21.49
C LYS A 187 12.45 -2.11 -20.86
N GLU A 188 11.77 -2.66 -19.86
CA GLU A 188 12.21 -3.79 -19.04
C GLU A 188 11.68 -5.14 -19.58
N ASN A 189 10.93 -5.12 -20.69
CA ASN A 189 10.19 -6.28 -21.20
C ASN A 189 9.25 -6.88 -20.13
N GLY A 190 8.53 -5.98 -19.46
CA GLY A 190 7.58 -6.24 -18.41
C GLY A 190 8.17 -6.12 -17.00
N VAL A 191 7.38 -5.58 -16.08
CA VAL A 191 7.71 -5.41 -14.66
C VAL A 191 6.83 -6.29 -13.79
N ARG A 192 7.30 -6.67 -12.60
CA ARG A 192 6.51 -7.44 -11.64
C ARG A 192 5.53 -6.55 -10.87
N PRO A 193 4.45 -7.11 -10.27
CA PRO A 193 3.48 -6.35 -9.49
C PRO A 193 4.08 -5.47 -8.39
N GLU A 194 5.11 -5.97 -7.69
CA GLU A 194 5.83 -5.25 -6.64
C GLU A 194 6.40 -3.92 -7.17
N GLU A 195 7.04 -3.98 -8.34
CA GLU A 195 7.70 -2.84 -8.98
C GLU A 195 6.67 -1.80 -9.46
N ILE A 196 5.51 -2.25 -9.95
CA ILE A 196 4.41 -1.36 -10.33
C ILE A 196 3.89 -0.60 -9.10
N VAL A 197 3.66 -1.31 -8.00
CA VAL A 197 3.15 -0.67 -6.77
C VAL A 197 4.19 0.26 -6.17
N THR A 198 5.47 -0.13 -6.11
CA THR A 198 6.55 0.76 -5.64
C THR A 198 6.69 1.99 -6.52
N GLY A 199 6.61 1.85 -7.85
CA GLY A 199 6.60 2.97 -8.79
C GLY A 199 5.42 3.92 -8.56
N PHE A 200 4.23 3.37 -8.31
CA PHE A 200 3.04 4.15 -7.94
C PHE A 200 3.25 4.93 -6.64
N LEU A 201 3.73 4.28 -5.58
CA LEU A 201 4.00 4.93 -4.29
C LEU A 201 5.06 6.03 -4.45
N ALA A 202 6.08 5.82 -5.28
CA ALA A 202 7.10 6.82 -5.57
C ALA A 202 6.51 8.03 -6.32
N ARG A 203 5.62 7.80 -7.30
CA ARG A 203 4.93 8.86 -8.04
C ARG A 203 4.06 9.72 -7.12
N ILE A 204 3.25 9.08 -6.27
CA ILE A 204 2.45 9.78 -5.25
C ILE A 204 3.35 10.56 -4.28
N SER A 205 4.45 9.96 -3.84
CA SER A 205 5.39 10.63 -2.93
C SER A 205 5.95 11.91 -3.56
N GLY A 206 6.37 11.84 -4.82
CA GLY A 206 6.88 12.99 -5.57
C GLY A 206 5.83 14.09 -5.77
N GLU A 207 4.61 13.73 -6.14
CA GLU A 207 3.51 14.71 -6.26
C GLU A 207 3.14 15.33 -4.91
N SER A 208 3.24 14.56 -3.83
CA SER A 208 2.95 15.04 -2.47
C SER A 208 4.01 15.99 -1.91
N GLU A 209 5.23 15.98 -2.44
CA GLU A 209 6.34 16.80 -1.95
C GLU A 209 5.98 18.29 -1.92
N ASN A 210 5.34 18.77 -2.98
CA ASN A 210 4.89 20.16 -3.12
C ASN A 210 3.92 20.60 -2.01
N TYR A 211 3.16 19.67 -1.44
CA TYR A 211 2.16 19.92 -0.39
C TYR A 211 2.72 19.69 1.02
N THR A 212 3.90 19.07 1.13
CA THR A 212 4.50 18.64 2.39
C THR A 212 5.74 19.45 2.80
N LEU A 213 6.23 20.41 2.00
CA LEU A 213 7.34 21.30 2.36
C LEU A 213 7.19 21.99 3.73
N GLY A 214 5.96 22.35 4.11
CA GLY A 214 5.67 22.94 5.43
C GLY A 214 5.84 21.95 6.60
N LEU A 215 5.68 20.64 6.36
CA LEU A 215 5.91 19.61 7.38
C LEU A 215 7.38 19.51 7.75
N THR A 216 8.28 19.52 6.76
CA THR A 216 9.72 19.28 7.02
C THR A 216 10.27 20.30 8.00
N LYS A 217 9.85 21.56 7.88
CA LYS A 217 10.17 22.63 8.84
C LYS A 217 9.56 22.36 10.22
N ASN A 218 8.26 22.09 10.29
CA ASN A 218 7.56 21.82 11.55
C ASN A 218 8.12 20.58 12.28
N LEU A 219 8.54 19.57 11.52
CA LEU A 219 9.20 18.36 11.98
C LEU A 219 10.54 18.66 12.63
N ASN A 220 11.41 19.40 11.92
CA ASN A 220 12.71 19.81 12.43
C ASN A 220 12.57 20.63 13.71
N ASP A 221 11.62 21.56 13.76
CA ASP A 221 11.35 22.38 14.95
C ASP A 221 10.87 21.51 16.13
N TYR A 222 9.97 20.55 15.88
CA TYR A 222 9.48 19.63 16.91
C TYR A 222 10.58 18.76 17.49
N PHE A 223 11.40 18.11 16.66
CA PHE A 223 12.51 17.27 17.14
C PHE A 223 13.60 18.09 17.84
N SER A 224 13.90 19.29 17.35
CA SER A 224 14.84 20.20 18.01
C SER A 224 14.37 20.59 19.40
N LYS A 225 13.09 20.96 19.55
CA LYS A 225 12.47 21.26 20.86
C LYS A 225 12.46 20.05 21.79
N LYS A 226 12.12 18.87 21.29
CA LYS A 226 12.10 17.63 22.08
C LYS A 226 13.51 17.24 22.57
N LYS A 227 14.53 17.36 21.70
CA LYS A 227 15.93 17.13 22.06
C LYS A 227 16.41 18.12 23.14
N GLN A 228 16.09 19.41 22.98
CA GLN A 228 16.48 20.43 23.94
C GLN A 228 15.84 20.17 25.32
N LYS A 229 14.54 19.85 25.35
CA LYS A 229 13.84 19.50 26.59
C LYS A 229 14.48 18.30 27.30
N LEU A 230 14.86 17.26 26.56
CA LEU A 230 15.52 16.08 27.13
C LEU A 230 16.88 16.44 27.75
N ILE A 231 17.66 17.30 27.09
CA ILE A 231 18.94 17.80 27.62
C ILE A 231 18.72 18.60 28.90
N ASP A 232 17.70 19.45 28.93
CA ASP A 232 17.38 20.28 30.10
C ASP A 232 16.91 19.41 31.29
N ASP A 233 16.12 18.37 31.04
CA ASP A 233 15.70 17.40 32.04
C ASP A 233 16.90 16.62 32.61
N ILE A 234 17.83 16.16 31.75
CA ILE A 234 19.08 15.49 32.17
C ILE A 234 19.93 16.43 33.03
N ARG A 235 20.11 17.69 32.61
CA ARG A 235 20.87 18.70 33.37
C ARG A 235 20.24 18.97 34.74
N LYS A 236 18.91 18.95 34.83
CA LYS A 236 18.19 19.14 36.09
C LYS A 236 18.42 17.97 37.04
N GLU A 237 18.38 16.74 36.56
CA GLU A 237 18.72 15.54 37.33
C GLU A 237 20.19 15.54 37.77
N GLU A 238 21.12 15.90 36.87
CA GLU A 238 22.55 16.02 37.21
C GLU A 238 22.78 17.02 38.35
N LYS A 239 22.11 18.18 38.32
CA LYS A 239 22.17 19.17 39.40
C LYS A 239 21.64 18.63 40.72
N LYS A 240 20.53 17.89 40.71
CA LYS A 240 19.98 17.24 41.92
C LYS A 240 20.98 16.24 42.50
N LEU A 241 21.56 15.38 41.65
CA LEU A 241 22.55 14.38 42.07
C LEU A 241 23.79 15.03 42.69
N LYS A 242 24.29 16.12 42.09
CA LYS A 242 25.40 16.90 42.67
C LYS A 242 25.03 17.50 44.04
N GLY A 243 23.80 17.99 44.20
CA GLY A 243 23.30 18.46 45.49
C GLY A 243 23.31 17.36 46.55
N ILE A 244 22.74 16.20 46.23
CA ILE A 244 22.71 15.03 47.13
C ILE A 244 24.15 14.59 47.49
N ALA A 245 25.05 14.51 46.50
CA ALA A 245 26.44 14.13 46.72
C ALA A 245 27.16 15.11 47.67
N ASN A 246 26.92 16.42 47.51
CA ASN A 246 27.46 17.44 48.41
C ASN A 246 26.90 17.29 49.83
N ASP A 247 25.60 17.07 49.99
CA ASP A 247 24.97 16.87 51.30
C ASP A 247 25.53 15.64 52.02
N VAL A 248 25.73 14.54 51.28
CA VAL A 248 26.38 13.33 51.80
C VAL A 248 27.82 13.63 52.22
N LYS A 249 28.60 14.32 51.39
CA LYS A 249 29.98 14.71 51.72
C LYS A 249 30.07 15.59 52.97
N ILE A 250 29.15 16.54 53.12
CA ILE A 250 29.07 17.40 54.32
C ILE A 250 28.75 16.57 55.56
N ARG A 251 27.84 15.59 55.46
CA ARG A 251 27.51 14.68 56.57
C ARG A 251 28.70 13.79 56.94
N LEU A 252 29.39 13.19 55.98
CA LEU A 252 30.57 12.34 56.22
C LEU A 252 31.69 13.09 56.96
N LYS A 253 31.97 14.34 56.55
CA LYS A 253 32.91 15.21 57.27
C LYS A 253 32.53 15.44 58.74
N ARG A 254 31.23 15.54 59.07
CA ARG A 254 30.77 15.66 60.47
C ARG A 254 31.02 14.41 61.30
N PHE A 255 31.15 13.25 60.66
CA PHE A 255 31.47 11.98 61.32
C PHE A 255 32.98 11.68 61.38
N GLY A 256 33.84 12.62 60.94
CA GLY A 256 35.29 12.42 60.93
C GLY A 256 35.78 11.45 59.85
N ILE A 257 34.94 11.15 58.86
CA ILE A 257 35.28 10.31 57.71
C ILE A 257 35.67 11.28 56.57
N GLU A 258 36.96 11.35 56.25
CA GLU A 258 37.48 12.13 55.12
C GLU A 258 37.24 11.44 53.77
#